data_AF-A0A7W5HQT4-F1
#
_entry.id   AF-A0A7W5HQT4-F1
#
_cell.length_a   1.000
_cell.length_b   1.000
_cell.length_c   1.000
_cell.angle_alpha   90.00
_cell.angle_beta   90.00
_cell.angle_gamma   90.00
#
_symmetry.space_group_name_H-M   'P 1'
#
loop_
_entity.id
_entity.type
_entity.pdbx_description
1 polymer ?
#
loop_
_entity_poly.entity_id
_entity_poly.type
_entity_poly.pdbx_seq_one_letter_code
_entity_poly.pdbx_strand_id
1 'polypeptide(L)' 'MNDDRKKAALDAWYRLLREPEAGMDCEEHYDKLLKAADGIQEAGLISNAQWRELVRDAREAFSTAIEGAGSGTVSK' A
#
# COMPACT_ATOMS: atom_id res chain seq x y z
N MET A 1 20.26 -2.25 13.21
CA MET A 1 20.11 -3.53 12.46
C MET A 1 18.67 -3.95 12.27
N ASN A 2 17.83 -4.09 13.31
CA ASN A 2 16.40 -4.43 13.09
C ASN A 2 15.59 -3.25 12.51
N ASP A 3 15.90 -2.03 12.96
CA ASP A 3 15.29 -0.80 12.47
C ASP A 3 15.55 -0.54 10.97
N ASP A 4 16.78 -0.82 10.51
CA ASP A 4 17.16 -0.70 9.10
C ASP A 4 16.35 -1.66 8.20
N ARG A 5 16.13 -2.90 8.67
CA ARG A 5 15.32 -3.91 7.95
C ARG A 5 13.86 -3.51 7.93
N LYS A 6 13.33 -3.01 9.04
CA LYS A 6 11.96 -2.47 9.12
C LYS A 6 11.78 -1.33 8.13
N LYS A 7 12.69 -0.36 8.15
CA LYS A 7 12.64 0.81 7.27
C LYS A 7 12.71 0.43 5.80
N ALA A 8 13.60 -0.49 5.42
CA ALA A 8 13.69 -0.99 4.06
C ALA A 8 12.39 -1.70 3.61
N ALA A 9 11.78 -2.50 4.49
CA ALA A 9 10.56 -3.21 4.16
C ALA A 9 9.34 -2.28 4.04
N LEU A 10 9.25 -1.27 4.91
CA LEU A 10 8.25 -0.21 4.80
C LEU A 10 8.46 0.64 3.53
N ASP A 11 9.70 1.01 3.20
CA ASP A 11 10.02 1.75 1.97
C ASP A 11 9.57 0.99 0.73
N ALA A 12 9.83 -0.32 0.66
CA ALA A 12 9.37 -1.18 -0.41
C ALA A 12 7.83 -1.21 -0.50
N TRP A 13 7.15 -1.28 0.64
CA TRP A 13 5.68 -1.26 0.70
C TRP A 13 5.10 0.08 0.21
N TYR A 14 5.64 1.21 0.66
CA TYR A 14 5.19 2.53 0.21
C TYR A 14 5.50 2.81 -1.25
N ARG A 15 6.62 2.28 -1.77
CA ARG A 15 6.93 2.34 -3.21
C ARG A 15 5.87 1.58 -4.00
N LEU A 16 5.54 0.35 -3.59
CA LEU A 16 4.48 -0.42 -4.22
C LEU A 16 3.15 0.35 -4.17
N LEU A 17 2.81 1.01 -3.06
CA LEU A 17 1.56 1.77 -2.95
C LEU A 17 1.47 2.93 -3.96
N ARG A 18 2.58 3.65 -4.17
CA ARG A 18 2.63 4.82 -5.05
C ARG A 18 2.77 4.46 -6.53
N GLU A 19 3.46 3.36 -6.82
CA GLU A 19 3.80 2.94 -8.17
C GLU A 19 3.19 1.55 -8.42
N PRO A 20 1.90 1.49 -8.80
CA PRO A 20 1.32 0.29 -9.36
C PRO A 20 2.18 -0.20 -10.53
N GLU A 21 2.40 -1.51 -10.62
CA GLU A 21 3.02 -2.07 -11.82
C GLU A 21 2.11 -1.79 -13.03
N ALA A 22 2.70 -1.38 -14.16
CA ALA A 22 1.96 -0.99 -15.34
C ALA A 22 1.12 -2.18 -15.87
N GLY A 23 -0.20 -2.05 -15.82
CA GLY A 23 -1.15 -3.09 -16.22
C GLY A 23 -1.70 -3.96 -15.08
N MET A 24 -1.31 -3.67 -13.83
CA MET A 24 -1.86 -4.33 -12.65
C MET A 24 -3.29 -3.84 -12.35
N ASP A 25 -4.20 -4.77 -12.09
CA ASP A 25 -5.55 -4.44 -11.64
C ASP A 25 -5.51 -3.91 -10.19
N CYS A 26 -6.46 -3.03 -9.84
CA CYS A 26 -6.58 -2.50 -8.48
C CYS A 26 -6.70 -3.63 -7.42
N GLU A 27 -7.38 -4.74 -7.75
CA GLU A 27 -7.51 -5.89 -6.85
C GLU A 27 -6.16 -6.58 -6.62
N GLU A 28 -5.41 -6.83 -7.70
CA GLU A 28 -4.09 -7.47 -7.62
C GLU A 28 -3.07 -6.57 -6.91
N HIS A 29 -3.15 -5.26 -7.14
CA HIS A 29 -2.31 -4.29 -6.44
C HIS A 29 -2.61 -4.28 -4.93
N TYR A 30 -3.87 -4.27 -4.55
CA TYR A 30 -4.28 -4.32 -3.14
C TYR A 30 -3.87 -5.64 -2.46
N ASP A 31 -4.01 -6.78 -3.13
CA ASP A 31 -3.53 -8.08 -2.65
C ASP A 31 -2.01 -8.08 -2.42
N LYS A 32 -1.23 -7.53 -3.36
CA LYS A 32 0.23 -7.43 -3.19
C LYS A 32 0.62 -6.56 -2.00
N LEU A 33 -0.09 -5.45 -1.75
CA LEU A 33 0.14 -4.60 -0.58
C LEU A 33 -0.16 -5.34 0.72
N LEU A 34 -1.25 -6.11 0.77
CA LEU A 34 -1.59 -6.95 1.93
C LEU A 34 -0.53 -8.01 2.19
N LYS A 35 -0.08 -8.73 1.15
CA LYS A 35 0.99 -9.73 1.25
C LYS A 35 2.32 -9.13 1.69
N ALA A 36 2.67 -7.95 1.17
CA ALA A 36 3.87 -7.25 1.59
C ALA A 36 3.78 -6.84 3.06
N ALA A 37 2.64 -6.31 3.53
CA ALA A 37 2.45 -5.97 4.93
C ALA A 37 2.51 -7.22 5.85
N ASP A 38 1.92 -8.34 5.42
CA ASP A 38 1.95 -9.60 6.16
C ASP A 38 3.38 -10.13 6.31
N GLY A 39 4.18 -10.11 5.23
CA GLY A 39 5.59 -10.51 5.30
C GLY A 39 6.44 -9.66 6.25
N ILE A 40 6.11 -8.37 6.41
CA ILE A 40 6.77 -7.48 7.39
C ILE A 40 6.36 -7.86 8.82
N GLN A 41 5.09 -8.24 9.02
CA GLN A 41 4.57 -8.70 10.31
C GLN A 41 5.16 -10.07 10.69
N GLU A 42 5.18 -11.03 9.77
CA GLU A 42 5.77 -12.37 9.97
C GLU A 42 7.27 -12.29 10.26
N ALA A 43 7.98 -11.34 9.63
CA ALA A 43 9.38 -11.06 9.93
C ALA A 43 9.60 -10.41 11.32
N GLY A 44 8.52 -10.09 12.05
CA GLY A 44 8.57 -9.44 13.36
C GLY A 44 9.05 -7.98 13.32
N LEU A 45 8.99 -7.34 12.14
CA LEU A 45 9.44 -5.95 11.95
C LEU A 45 8.36 -4.93 12.35
N ILE A 46 7.08 -5.33 12.25
CA ILE A 46 5.93 -4.53 12.65
C ILE A 46 5.00 -5.33 13.56
N SER A 47 4.29 -4.61 14.43
CA SER A 47 3.21 -5.19 15.24
C SER A 47 1.91 -5.27 14.44
N ASN A 48 0.97 -6.11 14.88
CA ASN A 48 -0.36 -6.20 14.24
C ASN A 48 -1.10 -4.86 14.16
N ALA A 49 -0.91 -3.96 15.15
CA ALA A 49 -1.44 -2.61 15.09
C ALA A 49 -0.91 -1.82 13.88
N GLN A 50 0.40 -1.88 13.63
CA GLN A 50 1.04 -1.21 12.50
C GLN A 50 0.66 -1.85 11.16
N TRP A 51 0.45 -3.17 11.13
CA TRP A 51 -0.10 -3.85 9.96
C TRP A 51 -1.49 -3.30 9.60
N ARG A 52 -2.37 -3.11 10.59
CA ARG A 52 -3.69 -2.51 10.38
C ARG A 52 -3.61 -1.07 9.88
N GLU A 53 -2.60 -0.31 10.29
CA GLU A 53 -2.35 1.05 9.77
C GLU A 53 -1.96 1.01 8.29
N LEU A 54 -1.03 0.14 7.88
CA LEU A 54 -0.66 -0.05 6.47
C LEU A 54 -1.87 -0.42 5.60
N VAL A 55 -2.72 -1.35 6.06
CA VAL A 55 -3.94 -1.73 5.34
C VAL A 55 -4.91 -0.54 5.19
N ARG A 56 -5.01 0.31 6.22
CA ARG A 56 -5.84 1.53 6.14
C ARG A 56 -5.27 2.55 5.16
N ASP A 57 -3.97 2.80 5.19
CA ASP A 57 -3.27 3.68 4.24
C ASP A 57 -3.48 3.21 2.80
N ALA A 58 -3.34 1.90 2.55
CA ALA A 58 -3.62 1.33 1.22
C ALA A 58 -5.07 1.61 0.83
N ARG A 59 -6.03 1.27 1.70
CA ARG A 59 -7.46 1.47 1.41
C ARG A 59 -7.80 2.93 1.14
N GLU A 60 -7.22 3.87 1.86
CA GLU A 60 -7.44 5.31 1.65
C GLU A 60 -6.84 5.80 0.34
N ALA A 61 -5.63 5.35 0.00
CA ALA A 61 -4.99 5.65 -1.28
C ALA A 61 -5.80 5.12 -2.47
N PHE A 62 -6.32 3.89 -2.39
CA PHE A 62 -7.21 3.34 -3.43
C PHE A 62 -8.57 4.03 -3.45
N SER A 63 -9.18 4.37 -2.30
CA SER A 63 -10.43 5.14 -2.27
C SER A 63 -10.25 6.48 -2.97
N THR A 64 -9.16 7.19 -2.66
CA THR A 64 -8.82 8.47 -3.30
C THR A 64 -8.52 8.32 -4.79
N ALA A 65 -7.84 7.24 -5.20
CA ALA A 65 -7.56 6.97 -6.61
C ALA A 65 -8.84 6.64 -7.39
N ILE A 66 -9.75 5.85 -6.81
CA ILE A 66 -11.04 5.50 -7.42
C ILE A 66 -11.96 6.72 -7.50
N GLU A 67 -11.99 7.56 -6.46
CA GLU A 67 -12.78 8.80 -6.43
C GLU A 67 -12.19 9.91 -7.33
N GLY A 68 -10.86 9.97 -7.46
CA GLY A 68 -10.15 10.88 -8.36
C GLY A 68 -10.24 10.48 -9.84
N ALA A 69 -10.35 9.18 -10.14
CA ALA A 69 -10.61 8.70 -11.51
C ALA A 69 -12.07 8.92 -11.95
N GLY A 70 -12.99 9.15 -11.01
CA GLY A 70 -14.42 9.39 -11.28
C GLY A 70 -14.84 10.86 -11.38
N SER A 71 -14.01 11.83 -10.96
CA SER A 71 -14.38 13.25 -10.95
C SER A 71 -13.50 14.08 -11.89
N GLY A 72 -13.82 13.98 -13.18
CA GLY A 72 -13.12 14.69 -14.26
C GLY A 72 -14.00 15.04 -15.44
N THR A 73 -15.28 15.36 -15.22
CA THR A 73 -16.09 16.08 -16.22
C THR A 73 -16.49 17.44 -15.66
N VAL A 74 -15.81 18.51 -16.09
CA VAL A 74 -16.44 19.76 -16.55
C VAL A 74 -15.36 20.70 -17.13
N SER A 75 -15.23 20.70 -18.44
CA SER A 75 -14.64 21.82 -19.16
C SER A 75 -15.65 22.96 -19.17
N LYS A 76 -15.21 24.14 -18.74
CA LYS A 76 -15.92 25.41 -18.77
C LYS A 76 -15.92 26.02 -20.17
#